data_AF-A0A640W9R2-F1
#
_entry.id   AF-A0A640W9R2-F1
#
_cell.length_a   1.000
_cell.length_b   1.000
_cell.length_c   1.000
_cell.angle_alpha   90.00
_cell.angle_beta   90.00
_cell.angle_gamma   90.00
#
_symmetry.space_group_name_H-M   'P 1'
#
loop_
_entity.id
_entity.type
_entity.pdbx_description
1 polymer ?
#
loop_
_entity_poly.entity_id
_entity_poly.type
_entity_poly.pdbx_seq_one_letter_code
_entity_poly.pdbx_strand_id
1 'polypeptide(L)'
;MIRIDPWSSKQYDYEKLYQFGIEDFKNEWKDLPSPPFFFRRGIVFGHRDFHRIKDAIKKKKPWVILTGLMPSGKMHLGHKIVIDQVIYYQSIGADIHIAVADIEAYATRGYSLKQAEKIAIEEYISNYIALGLKPCHIYFQSKNNDVKDMAYLLAKKANLSQTTAIYGFTGSTNMAHVFAPFIQAGDILHVQLAAYG
;
A
#
# COMPACT_ATOMS: atom_id res chain seq x y z
N MET A 1 -14.32 -22.87 2.95
CA MET A 1 -13.02 -22.20 3.16
C MET A 1 -13.24 -20.71 3.30
N ILE A 2 -12.56 -20.05 4.24
CA ILE A 2 -12.59 -18.60 4.38
C ILE A 2 -11.71 -18.00 3.28
N ARG A 3 -12.30 -17.20 2.38
CA ARG A 3 -11.59 -16.50 1.31
C ARG A 3 -10.90 -15.26 1.88
N ILE A 4 -9.57 -15.22 1.80
CA ILE A 4 -8.75 -14.05 2.10
C ILE A 4 -8.51 -13.36 0.77
N ASP A 5 -9.20 -12.25 0.54
CA ASP A 5 -8.95 -11.38 -0.60
C ASP A 5 -8.96 -9.93 -0.10
N PRO A 6 -8.23 -9.01 -0.74
CA PRO A 6 -8.11 -7.67 -0.16
C PRO A 6 -9.37 -6.77 -0.31
N TRP A 7 -10.48 -7.31 -0.83
CA TRP A 7 -11.74 -6.62 -1.10
C TRP A 7 -12.83 -7.03 -0.09
N SER A 8 -12.55 -8.05 0.74
CA SER A 8 -13.45 -8.65 1.73
C SER A 8 -13.07 -8.25 3.17
N SER A 9 -14.06 -8.18 4.07
CA SER A 9 -13.91 -7.68 5.45
C SER A 9 -14.16 -8.74 6.53
N LYS A 10 -13.85 -10.01 6.28
CA LYS A 10 -14.13 -11.10 7.25
C LYS A 10 -13.11 -11.14 8.39
N GLN A 11 -13.54 -11.62 9.56
CA GLN A 11 -12.62 -11.88 10.69
C GLN A 11 -11.75 -13.10 10.35
N TYR A 12 -10.43 -12.96 10.46
CA TYR A 12 -9.47 -13.98 10.06
C TYR A 12 -8.74 -14.59 11.25
N ASP A 13 -8.40 -15.87 11.09
CA ASP A 13 -7.43 -16.55 11.93
C ASP A 13 -6.03 -16.18 11.43
N TYR A 14 -5.33 -15.33 12.19
CA TYR A 14 -4.06 -14.73 11.79
C TYR A 14 -2.94 -15.78 11.64
N GLU A 15 -3.05 -16.94 12.29
CA GLU A 15 -2.09 -18.05 12.11
C GLU A 15 -2.07 -18.57 10.67
N LYS A 16 -3.20 -18.45 9.95
CA LYS A 16 -3.27 -18.84 8.54
C LYS A 16 -2.55 -17.86 7.63
N LEU A 17 -2.22 -16.66 8.10
CA LEU A 17 -1.48 -15.69 7.30
C LEU A 17 0.01 -16.06 7.15
N TYR A 18 0.56 -16.83 8.09
CA TYR A 18 1.93 -17.37 7.96
C TYR A 18 2.10 -18.26 6.72
N GLN A 19 1.01 -18.84 6.19
CA GLN A 19 1.02 -19.62 4.94
C GLN A 19 1.40 -18.78 3.70
N PHE A 20 1.35 -17.45 3.79
CA PHE A 20 1.77 -16.53 2.72
C PHE A 20 3.25 -16.09 2.82
N GLY A 21 4.05 -16.76 3.66
CA GLY A 21 5.46 -16.40 3.87
C GLY A 21 5.63 -15.12 4.69
N ILE A 22 4.71 -14.88 5.62
CA ILE A 22 4.81 -13.81 6.62
C ILE A 22 5.59 -14.36 7.81
N GLU A 23 6.42 -13.52 8.43
CA GLU A 23 7.21 -13.79 9.63
C GLU A 23 6.63 -13.00 10.82
N ASP A 24 6.86 -13.46 12.06
CA ASP A 24 6.38 -12.79 13.27
C ASP A 24 7.13 -11.47 13.53
N PHE A 25 6.40 -10.38 13.74
CA PHE A 25 6.95 -9.05 13.99
C PHE A 25 7.23 -8.75 15.49
N LYS A 26 6.84 -9.64 16.41
CA LYS A 26 6.83 -9.40 17.88
C LYS A 26 8.12 -8.86 18.46
N ASN A 27 9.28 -9.19 17.87
CA ASN A 27 10.58 -8.72 18.35
C ASN A 27 11.27 -7.72 17.38
N GLU A 28 10.74 -7.53 16.18
CA GLU A 28 11.45 -6.76 15.15
C GLU A 28 11.49 -5.26 15.45
N TRP A 29 10.44 -4.74 16.08
CA TRP A 29 10.33 -3.32 16.41
C TRP A 29 11.16 -2.86 17.61
N LYS A 30 11.69 -3.78 18.43
CA LYS A 30 12.31 -3.45 19.73
C LYS A 30 13.52 -2.51 19.62
N ASP A 31 14.28 -2.63 18.53
CA ASP A 31 15.47 -1.80 18.27
C ASP A 31 15.16 -0.54 17.46
N LEU A 32 13.88 -0.31 17.10
CA LEU A 32 13.51 0.88 16.34
C LEU A 32 13.43 2.10 17.27
N PRO A 33 13.72 3.31 16.77
CA PRO A 33 13.61 4.52 17.58
C PRO A 33 12.16 4.79 18.00
N SER A 34 11.90 5.00 19.29
CA SER A 34 10.59 5.41 19.83
C SER A 34 9.41 4.57 19.34
N PRO A 35 9.43 3.23 19.51
CA PRO A 35 8.47 2.35 18.86
C PRO A 35 7.05 2.61 19.39
N PRO A 36 6.03 2.82 18.53
CA PRO A 36 4.69 3.25 18.90
C PRO A 36 3.83 2.14 19.52
N PHE A 37 2.65 2.52 20.05
CA PHE A 37 1.77 1.60 20.76
C PHE A 37 1.31 0.41 19.90
N PHE A 38 1.10 0.61 18.59
CA PHE A 38 0.60 -0.43 17.69
C PHE A 38 1.63 -1.54 17.41
N PHE A 39 2.92 -1.28 17.62
CA PHE A 39 3.94 -2.34 17.67
C PHE A 39 3.93 -3.04 19.02
N ARG A 40 3.98 -2.28 20.12
CA ARG A 40 4.05 -2.85 21.48
C ARG A 40 2.83 -3.70 21.85
N ARG A 41 1.66 -3.39 21.29
CA ARG A 41 0.40 -4.11 21.50
C ARG A 41 0.15 -5.24 20.48
N GLY A 42 1.09 -5.51 19.58
CA GLY A 42 0.93 -6.57 18.57
C GLY A 42 -0.17 -6.30 17.54
N ILE A 43 -0.52 -5.03 17.28
CA ILE A 43 -1.47 -4.69 16.21
C ILE A 43 -0.81 -4.94 14.85
N VAL A 44 0.46 -4.57 14.73
CA VAL A 44 1.32 -5.04 13.64
C VAL A 44 1.98 -6.33 14.13
N PHE A 45 1.52 -7.46 13.61
CA PHE A 45 1.90 -8.79 14.09
C PHE A 45 2.82 -9.55 13.12
N GLY A 46 2.88 -9.15 11.85
CA GLY A 46 3.65 -9.88 10.85
C GLY A 46 4.38 -8.97 9.85
N HIS A 47 5.44 -9.48 9.25
CA HIS A 47 6.21 -8.81 8.21
C HIS A 47 6.74 -9.78 7.16
N ARG A 48 7.32 -9.24 6.09
CA ARG A 48 8.17 -10.00 5.16
C ARG A 48 9.33 -9.09 4.77
N ASP A 49 10.57 -9.60 4.88
CA ASP A 49 11.80 -8.86 4.55
C ASP A 49 12.04 -7.54 5.32
N PHE A 50 11.31 -7.29 6.42
CA PHE A 50 11.47 -6.05 7.19
C PHE A 50 12.88 -5.87 7.77
N HIS A 51 13.61 -6.97 7.99
CA HIS A 51 15.01 -6.94 8.41
C HIS A 51 15.88 -6.08 7.48
N ARG A 52 15.58 -6.02 6.17
CA ARG A 52 16.30 -5.17 5.20
C ARG A 52 16.12 -3.68 5.49
N ILE A 53 14.91 -3.28 5.84
CA ILE A 53 14.57 -1.90 6.21
C ILE A 53 15.16 -1.55 7.57
N LYS A 54 15.05 -2.45 8.55
CA LYS A 54 15.69 -2.31 9.86
C LYS A 54 17.21 -2.11 9.73
N ASP A 55 17.85 -2.86 8.83
CA ASP A 55 19.26 -2.70 8.51
C ASP A 55 19.59 -1.34 7.87
N ALA A 56 18.74 -0.85 6.96
CA ALA A 56 18.89 0.48 6.38
C ALA A 56 18.79 1.57 7.44
N ILE A 57 17.83 1.47 8.37
CA ILE A 57 17.67 2.38 9.52
C ILE A 57 18.93 2.37 10.38
N LYS A 58 19.42 1.18 10.80
CA LYS A 58 20.63 1.03 11.63
C LYS A 58 21.88 1.60 10.94
N LYS A 59 22.02 1.38 9.64
CA LYS A 59 23.17 1.81 8.84
C LYS A 59 23.00 3.23 8.28
N LYS A 60 21.93 3.96 8.63
CA LYS A 60 21.58 5.29 8.11
C LYS A 60 21.60 5.37 6.58
N LYS A 61 21.18 4.30 5.91
CA LYS A 61 21.01 4.26 4.44
C LYS A 61 19.63 4.81 4.08
N PRO A 62 19.44 5.42 2.90
CA PRO A 62 18.11 5.80 2.41
C PRO A 62 17.17 4.58 2.31
N TRP A 63 15.90 4.81 2.61
CA TRP A 63 14.83 3.82 2.51
C TRP A 63 13.48 4.53 2.36
N VAL A 64 12.52 3.82 1.75
CA VAL A 64 11.24 4.38 1.35
C VAL A 64 10.10 3.62 2.02
N ILE A 65 9.04 4.33 2.41
CA ILE A 65 7.72 3.75 2.64
C ILE A 65 6.82 4.17 1.48
N LEU A 66 6.20 3.16 0.86
CA LEU A 66 5.11 3.37 -0.06
C LEU A 66 3.81 2.82 0.53
N THR A 67 2.75 3.62 0.46
CA THR A 67 1.40 3.16 0.76
C THR A 67 0.42 3.65 -0.29
N GLY A 68 -0.75 3.01 -0.36
CA GLY A 68 -1.84 3.41 -1.25
C GLY A 68 -3.02 3.95 -0.47
N LEU A 69 -3.74 4.91 -1.06
CA LEU A 69 -5.08 5.29 -0.63
C LEU A 69 -6.06 4.98 -1.76
N MET A 70 -7.16 4.31 -1.42
CA MET A 70 -8.29 4.11 -2.30
C MET A 70 -9.28 5.26 -2.09
N PRO A 71 -9.50 6.16 -3.07
CA PRO A 71 -10.36 7.33 -2.90
C PRO A 71 -11.84 6.95 -3.01
N SER A 72 -12.38 6.28 -1.99
CA SER A 72 -13.76 5.81 -1.95
C SER A 72 -14.39 6.02 -0.57
N GLY A 73 -15.40 6.88 -0.51
CA GLY A 73 -16.11 7.16 0.74
C GLY A 73 -15.29 8.01 1.70
N LYS A 74 -15.62 7.92 3.00
CA LYS A 74 -15.00 8.72 4.06
C LYS A 74 -13.85 7.97 4.75
N MET A 75 -12.87 8.73 5.23
CA MET A 75 -11.81 8.19 6.08
C MET A 75 -12.40 7.69 7.40
N HIS A 76 -11.80 6.66 7.99
CA HIS A 76 -12.22 6.07 9.25
C HIS A 76 -11.02 5.51 10.02
N LEU A 77 -11.23 4.99 11.23
CA LEU A 77 -10.12 4.55 12.10
C LEU A 77 -9.26 3.42 11.50
N GLY A 78 -9.83 2.56 10.66
CA GLY A 78 -9.05 1.59 9.88
C GLY A 78 -8.05 2.23 8.89
N HIS A 79 -8.37 3.39 8.30
CA HIS A 79 -7.41 4.15 7.49
C HIS A 79 -6.38 4.84 8.38
N LYS A 80 -6.80 5.33 9.55
CA LYS A 80 -5.93 6.03 10.50
C LYS A 80 -4.75 5.16 10.93
N ILE A 81 -4.96 3.88 11.25
CA ILE A 81 -3.86 3.02 11.73
C ILE A 81 -2.75 2.79 10.69
N VAL A 82 -3.07 2.88 9.40
CA VAL A 82 -2.07 2.83 8.31
C VAL A 82 -1.27 4.13 8.31
N ILE A 83 -1.94 5.28 8.43
CA ILE A 83 -1.28 6.59 8.41
C ILE A 83 -0.48 6.85 9.69
N ASP A 84 -0.91 6.33 10.84
CA ASP A 84 -0.12 6.36 12.07
C ASP A 84 1.24 5.64 11.87
N GLN A 85 1.27 4.56 11.09
CA GLN A 85 2.52 3.87 10.72
C GLN A 85 3.37 4.72 9.77
N VAL A 86 2.76 5.35 8.75
CA VAL A 86 3.45 6.25 7.83
C VAL A 86 4.10 7.42 8.58
N ILE A 87 3.35 8.10 9.46
CA ILE A 87 3.85 9.21 10.28
C ILE A 87 5.00 8.76 11.17
N TYR A 88 4.88 7.58 11.79
CA TYR A 88 5.96 7.02 12.59
C TYR A 88 7.22 6.78 11.76
N TYR A 89 7.12 6.10 10.62
CA TYR A 89 8.27 5.81 9.78
C TYR A 89 8.89 7.09 9.18
N GLN A 90 8.07 8.08 8.83
CA GLN A 90 8.51 9.42 8.45
C GLN A 90 9.34 10.07 9.57
N SER A 91 8.90 9.96 10.82
CA SER A 91 9.62 10.52 11.97
C SER A 91 11.01 9.92 12.21
N ILE A 92 11.27 8.71 11.71
CA ILE A 92 12.56 8.03 11.83
C ILE A 92 13.35 7.98 10.52
N GLY A 93 12.98 8.81 9.54
CA GLY A 93 13.78 9.09 8.34
C GLY A 93 13.38 8.36 7.07
N ALA A 94 12.16 7.80 6.99
CA ALA A 94 11.64 7.28 5.73
C ALA A 94 11.37 8.42 4.73
N ASP A 95 11.72 8.21 3.46
CA ASP A 95 11.08 8.95 2.38
C ASP A 95 9.69 8.34 2.10
N ILE A 96 8.67 9.18 1.98
CA ILE A 96 7.27 8.76 1.98
C ILE A 96 6.65 9.00 0.60
N HIS A 97 6.08 7.93 0.04
CA HIS A 97 5.34 7.93 -1.21
C HIS A 97 3.91 7.42 -0.97
N ILE A 98 2.92 8.20 -1.37
CA ILE A 98 1.50 7.87 -1.24
C ILE A 98 0.86 7.85 -2.62
N ALA A 99 0.45 6.65 -3.04
CA ALA A 99 -0.25 6.43 -4.30
C ALA A 99 -1.76 6.66 -4.11
N VAL A 100 -2.34 7.58 -4.88
CA VAL A 100 -3.80 7.69 -5.01
C VAL A 100 -4.26 6.70 -6.08
N ALA A 101 -5.00 5.68 -5.65
CA ALA A 101 -5.47 4.59 -6.48
C ALA A 101 -6.70 4.94 -7.34
N ASP A 102 -6.61 6.05 -8.09
CA ASP A 102 -7.72 6.58 -8.88
C ASP A 102 -8.06 5.74 -10.12
N ILE A 103 -7.07 5.07 -10.74
CA ILE A 103 -7.31 4.09 -11.80
C ILE A 103 -8.11 2.89 -11.27
N GLU A 104 -7.75 2.38 -10.09
CA GLU A 104 -8.46 1.26 -9.48
C GLU A 104 -9.88 1.65 -9.02
N ALA A 105 -10.04 2.85 -8.45
CA ALA A 105 -11.35 3.39 -8.09
C ALA A 105 -12.28 3.48 -9.31
N TYR A 106 -11.75 3.93 -10.46
CA TYR A 106 -12.46 3.93 -11.72
C TYR A 106 -12.84 2.53 -12.19
N ALA A 107 -11.90 1.58 -12.13
CA ALA A 107 -12.11 0.22 -12.60
C ALA A 107 -13.08 -0.61 -11.73
N THR A 108 -13.16 -0.34 -10.42
CA THR A 108 -13.81 -1.24 -9.45
C THR A 108 -14.98 -0.63 -8.69
N ARG A 109 -15.02 0.70 -8.54
CA ARG A 109 -16.00 1.39 -7.68
C ARG A 109 -16.93 2.34 -8.44
N GLY A 110 -16.73 2.51 -9.74
CA GLY A 110 -17.58 3.36 -10.59
C GLY A 110 -17.38 4.87 -10.39
N TYR A 111 -16.31 5.29 -9.71
CA TYR A 111 -15.96 6.71 -9.61
C TYR A 111 -15.26 7.17 -10.88
N SER A 112 -15.61 8.34 -11.40
CA SER A 112 -14.77 9.03 -12.39
C SER A 112 -13.44 9.45 -11.78
N LEU A 113 -12.40 9.62 -12.61
CA LEU A 113 -11.09 10.13 -12.16
C LEU A 113 -11.22 11.48 -11.43
N LYS A 114 -12.12 12.35 -11.89
CA LYS A 114 -12.38 13.65 -11.25
C LYS A 114 -13.01 13.49 -9.85
N GLN A 115 -13.92 12.53 -9.68
CA GLN A 115 -14.49 12.23 -8.36
C GLN A 115 -13.45 11.62 -7.43
N ALA A 116 -12.66 10.66 -7.93
CA ALA A 116 -11.56 10.05 -7.19
C ALA A 116 -10.53 11.11 -6.75
N GLU A 117 -10.17 12.04 -7.64
CA GLU A 117 -9.28 13.16 -7.33
C GLU A 117 -9.83 14.04 -6.21
N LYS A 118 -11.10 14.44 -6.32
CA LYS A 118 -11.77 15.25 -5.31
C LYS A 118 -11.77 14.55 -3.94
N ILE A 119 -12.16 13.28 -3.89
CA ILE A 119 -12.20 12.49 -2.65
C ILE A 119 -10.79 12.36 -2.05
N ALA A 120 -9.79 12.05 -2.87
CA ALA A 120 -8.42 11.93 -2.40
C ALA A 120 -7.92 13.21 -1.71
N ILE A 121 -8.18 14.38 -2.30
CA ILE A 121 -7.72 15.66 -1.78
C ILE A 121 -8.51 16.08 -0.54
N GLU A 122 -9.84 16.11 -0.65
CA GLU A 122 -10.72 16.70 0.38
C GLU A 122 -10.88 15.78 1.59
N GLU A 123 -10.89 14.46 1.40
CA GLU A 123 -11.21 13.50 2.46
C GLU A 123 -9.99 12.75 2.97
N TYR A 124 -9.02 12.38 2.12
CA TYR A 124 -7.88 11.58 2.57
C TYR A 124 -6.67 12.44 2.90
N ILE A 125 -6.11 13.14 1.91
CA ILE A 125 -4.88 13.93 2.06
C ILE A 125 -5.06 15.02 3.13
N SER A 126 -6.19 15.73 3.12
CA SER A 126 -6.49 16.74 4.15
C SER A 126 -6.52 16.15 5.57
N ASN A 127 -7.13 14.98 5.75
CA ASN A 127 -7.14 14.29 7.04
C ASN A 127 -5.75 13.73 7.42
N TYR A 128 -4.94 13.28 6.45
CA TYR A 128 -3.58 12.81 6.72
C TYR A 128 -2.69 13.95 7.25
N ILE A 129 -2.79 15.13 6.65
CA ILE A 129 -2.10 16.34 7.12
C ILE A 129 -2.59 16.70 8.54
N ALA A 130 -3.90 16.66 8.79
CA ALA A 130 -4.46 16.92 10.12
C ALA A 130 -3.98 15.93 11.19
N LEU A 131 -3.70 14.68 10.82
CA LEU A 131 -3.12 13.65 11.71
C LEU A 131 -1.62 13.86 11.98
N GLY A 132 -0.94 14.73 11.22
CA GLY A 132 0.46 15.08 11.43
C GLY A 132 1.42 14.59 10.34
N LEU A 133 0.92 14.09 9.21
CA LEU A 133 1.76 13.77 8.04
C LEU A 133 2.50 15.03 7.57
N LYS A 134 3.83 14.94 7.47
CA LYS A 134 4.68 16.01 6.93
C LYS A 134 4.72 15.92 5.40
N PRO A 135 5.11 17.02 4.70
CA PRO A 135 5.23 17.01 3.24
C PRO A 135 5.98 15.79 2.72
N CYS A 136 5.42 15.17 1.68
CA CYS A 136 5.90 13.92 1.09
C CYS A 136 5.48 13.82 -0.38
N HIS A 137 5.87 12.75 -1.05
CA HIS A 137 5.46 12.48 -2.43
C HIS A 137 4.05 11.89 -2.43
N ILE A 138 3.10 12.62 -3.01
CA ILE A 138 1.72 12.15 -3.24
C ILE A 138 1.44 12.26 -4.73
N TYR A 139 1.01 11.17 -5.35
CA TYR A 139 0.74 11.14 -6.78
C TYR A 139 -0.53 10.36 -7.10
N PHE A 140 -1.10 10.64 -8.27
CA PHE A 140 -2.26 9.94 -8.81
C PHE A 140 -1.79 8.90 -9.83
N GLN A 141 -2.25 7.65 -9.74
CA GLN A 141 -1.87 6.60 -10.69
C GLN A 141 -2.17 7.02 -12.13
N SER A 142 -3.30 7.69 -12.38
CA SER A 142 -3.66 8.17 -13.72
C SER A 142 -2.66 9.17 -14.32
N LYS A 143 -1.97 9.94 -13.46
CA LYS A 143 -1.05 11.02 -13.83
C LYS A 143 0.43 10.62 -13.74
N ASN A 144 0.76 9.43 -13.23
CA ASN A 144 2.13 8.95 -13.09
C ASN A 144 2.48 7.97 -14.23
N ASN A 145 3.30 8.44 -15.19
CA ASN A 145 3.68 7.61 -16.34
C ASN A 145 4.67 6.51 -15.96
N ASP A 146 5.60 6.74 -15.03
CA ASP A 146 6.56 5.72 -14.61
C ASP A 146 5.86 4.51 -13.98
N VAL A 147 4.81 4.75 -13.20
CA VAL A 147 3.94 3.68 -12.66
C VAL A 147 3.24 2.91 -13.78
N LYS A 148 2.65 3.61 -14.76
CA LYS A 148 1.90 2.96 -15.86
C LYS A 148 2.82 2.19 -16.80
N ASP A 149 3.98 2.73 -17.12
CA ASP A 149 4.98 2.09 -17.98
C ASP A 149 5.57 0.87 -17.28
N MET A 150 5.86 0.97 -15.98
CA MET A 150 6.29 -0.18 -15.19
C MET A 150 5.20 -1.25 -15.10
N ALA A 151 3.94 -0.87 -14.88
CA ALA A 151 2.81 -1.79 -14.87
C ALA A 151 2.70 -2.55 -16.20
N TYR A 152 2.89 -1.85 -17.33
CA TYR A 152 2.89 -2.48 -18.66
C TYR A 152 4.01 -3.54 -18.78
N LEU A 153 5.22 -3.25 -18.31
CA LEU A 153 6.32 -4.22 -18.31
C LEU A 153 6.05 -5.43 -17.39
N LEU A 154 5.46 -5.18 -16.22
CA LEU A 154 5.12 -6.22 -15.24
C LEU A 154 3.98 -7.11 -15.73
N ALA A 155 3.04 -6.58 -16.50
CA ALA A 155 1.93 -7.37 -17.08
C ALA A 155 2.42 -8.51 -17.99
N LYS A 156 3.61 -8.39 -18.60
CA LYS A 156 4.23 -9.48 -19.36
C LYS A 156 4.73 -10.64 -18.48
N LYS A 157 4.88 -10.43 -17.16
CA LYS A 157 5.47 -11.41 -16.23
C LYS A 157 4.44 -12.32 -15.55
N ALA A 158 3.15 -12.05 -15.71
CA ALA A 158 2.09 -12.90 -15.19
C ALA A 158 1.11 -13.27 -16.31
N ASN A 159 0.51 -14.45 -16.22
CA ASN A 159 -0.58 -14.86 -17.08
C ASN A 159 -1.93 -14.72 -16.37
N LEU A 160 -3.02 -14.80 -17.16
CA LEU A 160 -4.39 -14.65 -16.65
C LEU A 160 -4.70 -15.68 -15.55
N SER A 161 -4.23 -16.93 -15.68
CA SER A 161 -4.46 -17.97 -14.68
C SER A 161 -3.84 -17.62 -13.33
N GLN A 162 -2.63 -17.05 -13.31
CA GLN A 162 -1.96 -16.59 -12.09
C GLN A 162 -2.71 -15.42 -11.44
N THR A 163 -3.07 -14.41 -12.22
CA THR A 163 -3.83 -13.26 -11.69
C THR A 163 -5.21 -13.68 -11.19
N THR A 164 -5.88 -14.59 -11.90
CA THR A 164 -7.16 -15.16 -11.48
C THR A 164 -7.03 -16.00 -10.22
N ALA A 165 -5.96 -16.79 -10.07
CA ALA A 165 -5.74 -17.56 -8.85
C ALA A 165 -5.55 -16.66 -7.60
N ILE A 166 -4.94 -15.48 -7.76
CA ILE A 166 -4.68 -14.54 -6.67
C ILE A 166 -5.92 -13.68 -6.36
N TYR A 167 -6.51 -13.06 -7.37
CA TYR A 167 -7.58 -12.07 -7.19
C TYR A 167 -8.98 -12.64 -7.40
N GLY A 168 -9.09 -13.85 -7.94
CA GLY A 168 -10.35 -14.53 -8.22
C GLY A 168 -11.19 -13.84 -9.29
N PHE A 169 -10.53 -13.32 -10.32
CA PHE A 169 -11.19 -12.75 -11.50
C PHE A 169 -12.02 -13.81 -12.23
N THR A 170 -13.11 -13.36 -12.84
CA THR A 170 -14.03 -14.21 -13.60
C THR A 170 -14.25 -13.62 -15.00
N GLY A 171 -14.98 -14.33 -15.86
CA GLY A 171 -15.35 -13.81 -17.18
C GLY A 171 -16.16 -12.50 -17.16
N SER A 172 -16.70 -12.09 -16.01
CA SER A 172 -17.39 -10.81 -15.85
C SER A 172 -16.50 -9.68 -15.32
N THR A 173 -15.25 -9.97 -14.95
CA THR A 173 -14.31 -8.93 -14.50
C THR A 173 -13.82 -8.11 -15.69
N ASN A 174 -13.94 -6.79 -15.61
CA ASN A 174 -13.49 -5.90 -16.68
C ASN A 174 -11.95 -5.82 -16.75
N MET A 175 -11.41 -5.56 -17.93
CA MET A 175 -9.95 -5.58 -18.16
C MET A 175 -9.19 -4.50 -17.39
N ALA A 176 -9.82 -3.36 -17.07
CA ALA A 176 -9.19 -2.34 -16.23
C ALA A 176 -8.99 -2.86 -14.79
N HIS A 177 -9.95 -3.63 -14.26
CA HIS A 177 -9.82 -4.29 -12.96
C HIS A 177 -8.78 -5.42 -13.01
N VAL A 178 -8.75 -6.21 -14.09
CA VAL A 178 -7.69 -7.21 -14.30
C VAL A 178 -6.30 -6.56 -14.36
N PHE A 179 -6.19 -5.32 -14.85
CA PHE A 179 -4.93 -4.60 -14.96
C PHE A 179 -4.49 -3.90 -13.66
N ALA A 180 -5.41 -3.61 -12.75
CA ALA A 180 -5.13 -2.87 -11.50
C ALA A 180 -4.01 -3.48 -10.62
N PRO A 181 -3.89 -4.82 -10.47
CA PRO A 181 -2.74 -5.42 -9.77
C PRO A 181 -1.38 -5.03 -10.34
N PHE A 182 -1.28 -4.85 -11.67
CA PHE A 182 -0.03 -4.44 -12.29
C PHE A 182 0.28 -2.98 -12.03
N ILE A 183 -0.74 -2.11 -11.99
CA ILE A 183 -0.59 -0.73 -11.54
C ILE A 183 -0.09 -0.68 -10.09
N GLN A 184 -0.70 -1.46 -9.18
CA GLN A 184 -0.26 -1.54 -7.77
C GLN A 184 1.18 -2.08 -7.63
N ALA A 185 1.57 -3.05 -8.46
CA ALA A 185 2.95 -3.51 -8.50
C ALA A 185 3.91 -2.44 -9.06
N GLY A 186 3.45 -1.65 -10.04
CA GLY A 186 4.13 -0.46 -10.54
C GLY A 186 4.32 0.59 -9.45
N ASP A 187 3.30 0.85 -8.63
CA ASP A 187 3.41 1.73 -7.47
C ASP A 187 4.56 1.28 -6.56
N ILE A 188 4.58 0.00 -6.15
CA ILE A 188 5.60 -0.52 -5.23
C ILE A 188 7.02 -0.42 -5.80
N LEU A 189 7.19 -0.63 -7.11
CA LEU A 189 8.52 -0.77 -7.72
C LEU A 189 9.06 0.53 -8.35
N HIS A 190 8.21 1.49 -8.73
CA HIS A 190 8.69 2.70 -9.43
C HIS A 190 9.59 3.58 -8.58
N VAL A 191 9.42 3.55 -7.24
CA VAL A 191 10.28 4.30 -6.31
C VAL A 191 11.73 3.81 -6.27
N GLN A 192 12.03 2.68 -6.92
CA GLN A 192 13.40 2.18 -7.09
C GLN A 192 14.06 2.64 -8.40
N LEU A 193 13.35 3.41 -9.24
CA LEU A 193 13.94 4.02 -10.43
C LEU A 193 14.89 5.15 -10.00
N ALA A 194 15.98 5.35 -10.75
CA ALA A 194 16.99 6.36 -10.45
C ALA A 194 16.45 7.80 -10.34
N ALA A 195 15.27 8.09 -10.93
CA ALA A 195 14.60 9.38 -10.80
C ALA A 195 14.03 9.64 -9.39
N TYR A 196 13.92 8.62 -8.55
CA TYR A 196 13.28 8.65 -7.23
C TYR A 196 14.24 8.29 -6.09
N GLY A 197 15.51 7.95 -6.37
CA GLY A 197 16.52 7.58 -5.37
C GLY A 197 17.63 6.70 -5.92
#